data_AF-A0A345V460-F1
#
_entry.id   AF-A0A345V460-F1
#
_cell.length_a   1.000
_cell.length_b   1.000
_cell.length_c   1.000
_cell.angle_alpha   90.00
_cell.angle_beta   90.00
_cell.angle_gamma   90.00
#
_symmetry.space_group_name_H-M   'P 1'
#
loop_
_entity.id
_entity.type
_entity.pdbx_description
1 polymer ?
#
loop_
_entity_poly.entity_id
_entity_poly.type
_entity_poly.pdbx_seq_one_letter_code
_entity_poly.pdbx_strand_id
1 'polypeptide(L)'
;MARGVDSALARRLREEKWTVAKLQLQRPEKLLELGLSESVVPKILGKGRPPIPLNVLIKTLYDNRWVCCVCRDAERPVIVHHIKPWAESRDHSPTNLAVLCSIHHGQAHSTHALELTLTADRLNAEKVMWEQEVSRLDPLAIFKATQLMSCQWWYFNHLRVFEIARHVGVDVTQLQGFQAALRYGVCDEDGYLCAREGLLYVGQAPSHSLYRYMSDMLRAAVDHCCVRNISDDLDRGTLDILVIPGDLVFVQGSYHFTNMPPDGSGADMVRGRRRVNKVEITFVFDRNEGTSGSARTEWLLGVHTLGCLLRVNKLQRDVSGVLYVGATVLAIRSAHEELKTRMYEIGLYQSGLIGHEDEELEDFDPEDDEESEDALHF
;
A
#
# COMPACT_ATOMS: atom_id res chain seq x y z
N MET A 1 3.19 36.92 17.00
CA MET A 1 3.17 37.99 15.99
C MET A 1 4.60 38.49 15.74
N ALA A 2 5.41 37.84 14.89
CA ALA A 2 6.87 38.15 14.85
C ALA A 2 7.51 38.29 13.44
N ARG A 3 6.73 38.46 12.36
CA ARG A 3 7.29 38.61 11.00
C ARG A 3 6.75 39.79 10.18
N GLY A 4 6.08 40.75 10.82
CA GLY A 4 5.56 41.96 10.16
C GLY A 4 4.30 41.75 9.32
N VAL A 5 3.56 40.66 9.54
CA VAL A 5 2.26 40.38 8.90
C VAL A 5 1.16 41.05 9.71
N ASP A 6 0.25 41.78 9.05
CA ASP A 6 -0.93 42.38 9.69
C ASP A 6 -1.83 41.32 10.36
N SER A 7 -2.42 41.67 11.50
CA SER A 7 -3.21 40.75 12.33
C SER A 7 -4.46 40.20 11.62
N ALA A 8 -5.12 41.00 10.78
CA ALA A 8 -6.29 40.57 10.03
C ALA A 8 -5.88 39.59 8.91
N LEU A 9 -4.77 39.86 8.23
CA LEU A 9 -4.20 38.96 7.24
C LEU A 9 -3.73 37.64 7.86
N ALA A 10 -3.03 37.70 9.00
CA ALA A 10 -2.57 36.52 9.72
C ALA A 10 -3.71 35.63 10.26
N ARG A 11 -4.88 36.23 10.56
CA ARG A 11 -6.09 35.46 10.91
C ARG A 11 -6.66 34.76 9.67
N ARG A 12 -6.83 35.49 8.55
CA ARG A 12 -7.33 34.92 7.30
C ARG A 12 -6.48 33.74 6.80
N LEU A 13 -5.16 33.92 6.80
CA LEU A 13 -4.23 32.86 6.42
C LEU A 13 -4.38 31.61 7.30
N ARG A 14 -4.64 31.76 8.60
CA ARG A 14 -4.87 30.63 9.51
C ARG A 14 -6.21 29.93 9.26
N GLU A 15 -7.27 30.69 9.00
CA GLU A 15 -8.59 30.15 8.63
C GLU A 15 -8.51 29.33 7.33
N GLU A 16 -7.70 29.79 6.37
CA GLU A 16 -7.35 29.08 5.13
C GLU A 16 -6.30 27.96 5.31
N LYS A 17 -5.94 27.63 6.57
CA LYS A 17 -4.97 26.58 6.92
C LYS A 17 -3.56 26.77 6.33
N TRP A 18 -3.14 28.02 6.08
CA TRP A 18 -1.76 28.35 5.76
C TRP A 18 -0.88 28.25 7.00
N THR A 19 0.24 27.54 6.87
CA THR A 19 1.29 27.47 7.89
C THR A 19 2.54 28.18 7.38
N VAL A 20 3.46 28.53 8.28
CA VAL A 20 4.76 29.12 7.89
C VAL A 20 5.50 28.22 6.90
N ALA A 21 5.49 26.90 7.13
CA ALA A 21 6.09 25.94 6.22
C ALA A 21 5.43 25.98 4.83
N LYS A 22 4.09 26.04 4.74
CA LYS A 22 3.39 26.17 3.46
C LYS A 22 3.73 27.45 2.72
N LEU A 23 3.89 28.56 3.44
CA LEU A 23 4.27 29.85 2.86
C LEU A 23 5.72 29.86 2.37
N GLN A 24 6.63 29.20 3.09
CA GLN A 24 8.04 29.05 2.68
C GLN A 24 8.23 28.23 1.40
N LEU A 25 7.25 27.39 1.05
CA LEU A 25 7.24 26.59 -0.17
C LEU A 25 6.69 27.36 -1.39
N GLN A 26 6.11 28.54 -1.19
CA GLN A 26 5.52 29.30 -2.29
C GLN A 26 6.55 30.14 -3.03
N ARG A 27 6.24 30.47 -4.29
CA ARG A 27 6.99 31.47 -5.03
C ARG A 27 6.66 32.89 -4.52
N PRO A 28 7.59 33.85 -4.65
CA PRO A 28 7.37 35.23 -4.22
C PRO A 28 6.07 35.83 -4.74
N GLU A 29 5.74 35.58 -6.01
CA GLU A 29 4.56 36.13 -6.67
C GLU A 29 3.28 35.64 -5.99
N LYS A 30 3.24 34.36 -5.61
CA LYS A 30 2.09 33.79 -4.90
C LYS A 30 1.92 34.38 -3.50
N LEU A 31 3.01 34.70 -2.83
CA LEU A 31 2.96 35.35 -1.52
C LEU A 31 2.42 36.78 -1.61
N LEU A 32 2.77 37.51 -2.67
CA LEU A 32 2.21 38.84 -2.96
C LEU A 32 0.71 38.76 -3.27
N GLU A 33 0.27 37.78 -4.07
CA GLU A 33 -1.16 37.51 -4.32
C GLU A 33 -1.95 37.22 -3.04
N LEU A 34 -1.33 36.55 -2.07
CA LEU A 34 -1.91 36.30 -0.75
C LEU A 34 -1.99 37.57 0.12
N GLY A 35 -1.54 38.72 -0.38
CA GLY A 35 -1.58 40.01 0.30
C GLY A 35 -0.39 40.27 1.23
N LEU A 36 0.67 39.46 1.16
CA LEU A 36 1.90 39.74 1.90
C LEU A 36 2.66 40.86 1.21
N SER A 37 3.21 41.80 1.99
CA SER A 37 3.98 42.91 1.42
C SER A 37 5.36 42.45 0.94
N GLU A 38 5.92 43.19 -0.04
CA GLU A 38 7.28 42.96 -0.55
C GLU A 38 8.35 42.96 0.56
N SER A 39 8.14 43.72 1.63
CA SER A 39 9.07 43.76 2.78
C SER A 39 8.98 42.55 3.71
N VAL A 40 7.89 41.77 3.61
CA VAL A 40 7.61 40.60 4.45
C VAL A 40 7.93 39.30 3.72
N VAL A 41 7.76 39.25 2.39
CA VAL A 41 8.05 38.06 1.57
C VAL A 41 9.45 37.50 1.82
N PRO A 42 10.55 38.29 1.78
CA PRO A 42 11.90 37.78 2.07
C PRO A 42 12.04 37.23 3.50
N LYS A 43 11.33 37.80 4.47
CA LYS A 43 11.35 37.34 5.87
C LYS A 43 10.62 36.03 6.06
N ILE A 44 9.57 35.78 5.27
CA ILE A 44 8.84 34.52 5.27
C ILE A 44 9.69 33.44 4.63
N LEU A 45 10.22 33.70 3.43
CA LEU A 45 11.04 32.74 2.69
C LEU A 45 12.35 32.41 3.43
N GLY A 46 12.92 33.36 4.17
CA GLY A 46 14.13 33.15 4.96
C GLY A 46 15.39 32.97 4.11
N LYS A 47 16.49 32.54 4.75
CA LYS A 47 17.75 32.24 4.08
C LYS A 47 17.91 30.72 3.98
N GLY A 48 17.68 30.18 2.79
CA GLY A 48 17.93 28.76 2.49
C GLY A 48 16.73 28.02 1.93
N ARG A 49 16.97 26.76 1.60
CA ARG A 49 15.95 25.80 1.15
C ARG A 49 15.22 25.24 2.37
N PRO A 50 13.87 25.28 2.43
CA PRO A 50 13.14 24.56 3.47
C PRO A 50 13.36 23.04 3.35
N PRO A 51 13.19 22.28 4.43
CA PRO A 51 13.24 20.82 4.35
C PRO A 51 12.18 20.29 3.38
N ILE A 52 12.48 19.17 2.71
CA ILE A 52 11.47 18.46 1.91
C ILE A 52 10.33 18.07 2.86
N PRO A 53 9.06 18.34 2.52
CA PRO A 53 7.93 17.89 3.33
C PRO A 53 8.01 16.38 3.57
N LEU A 54 7.83 15.95 4.83
CA LEU A 54 8.04 14.56 5.24
C LEU A 54 7.23 13.56 4.41
N ASN A 55 5.98 13.89 4.10
CA ASN A 55 5.12 13.05 3.28
C ASN A 55 5.66 12.85 1.85
N VAL A 56 6.25 13.91 1.29
CA VAL A 56 6.84 13.86 -0.06
C VAL A 56 8.16 13.09 -0.04
N LEU A 57 8.97 13.28 1.00
CA LEU A 57 10.21 12.54 1.20
C LEU A 57 9.96 11.03 1.28
N ILE A 58 9.05 10.61 2.18
CA ILE A 58 8.71 9.20 2.40
C ILE A 58 8.17 8.58 1.10
N LYS A 59 7.22 9.24 0.44
CA LYS A 59 6.69 8.77 -0.84
C LYS A 59 7.77 8.59 -1.90
N THR A 60 8.67 9.57 -2.03
CA THR A 60 9.77 9.51 -3.01
C THR A 60 10.71 8.34 -2.74
N LEU A 61 11.05 8.09 -1.47
CA LEU A 61 11.89 6.96 -1.07
C LEU A 61 11.19 5.62 -1.34
N TYR A 62 9.91 5.52 -0.98
CA TYR A 62 9.10 4.31 -1.19
C TYR A 62 8.96 3.95 -2.66
N ASP A 63 8.60 4.93 -3.51
CA ASP A 63 8.43 4.75 -4.95
C ASP A 63 9.74 4.30 -5.63
N ASN A 64 10.88 4.47 -4.96
CA ASN A 64 12.21 4.03 -5.40
C ASN A 64 12.77 2.85 -4.59
N ARG A 65 11.98 2.22 -3.70
CA ARG A 65 12.40 1.15 -2.76
C ARG A 65 13.67 1.46 -1.98
N TRP A 66 13.85 2.72 -1.58
CA TRP A 66 15.03 3.17 -0.83
C TRP A 66 16.38 2.91 -1.53
N VAL A 67 16.38 2.63 -2.83
CA VAL A 67 17.61 2.45 -3.61
C VAL A 67 17.82 3.57 -4.62
N CYS A 68 19.06 3.74 -5.06
CA CYS A 68 19.38 4.69 -6.12
C CYS A 68 18.65 4.32 -7.42
N CYS A 69 17.92 5.26 -8.03
CA CYS A 69 17.19 4.99 -9.27
C CYS A 69 18.09 4.66 -10.47
N VAL A 70 19.40 4.94 -10.39
CA VAL A 70 20.39 4.66 -11.43
C VAL A 70 21.00 3.27 -11.27
N CYS A 71 21.68 2.98 -10.15
CA CYS A 71 22.35 1.69 -9.96
C CYS A 71 21.54 0.64 -9.20
N ARG A 72 20.50 1.04 -8.47
CA ARG A 72 19.57 0.15 -7.74
C ARG A 72 20.25 -0.75 -6.69
N ASP A 73 21.46 -0.38 -6.31
CA ASP A 73 22.29 -1.09 -5.35
C ASP A 73 21.76 -0.82 -3.93
N ALA A 74 21.25 -1.87 -3.28
CA ALA A 74 20.66 -1.82 -1.95
C ALA A 74 21.70 -1.68 -0.82
N GLU A 75 22.99 -1.92 -1.10
CA GLU A 75 24.06 -1.79 -0.11
C GLU A 75 24.55 -0.34 0.01
N ARG A 76 24.12 0.55 -0.89
CA ARG A 76 24.58 1.94 -0.93
C ARG A 76 23.60 2.87 -0.23
N PRO A 77 24.09 3.78 0.64
CA PRO A 77 23.25 4.81 1.22
C PRO A 77 22.74 5.77 0.14
N VAL A 78 21.52 6.25 0.32
CA VAL A 78 20.82 7.12 -0.64
C VAL A 78 20.51 8.50 -0.07
N ILE A 79 20.38 9.47 -0.96
CA ILE A 79 20.01 10.86 -0.70
C ILE A 79 18.97 11.29 -1.73
N VAL A 80 18.01 12.12 -1.32
CA VAL A 80 17.04 12.72 -2.24
C VAL A 80 17.61 13.99 -2.87
N HIS A 81 17.78 13.94 -4.19
CA HIS A 81 18.31 14.98 -5.05
C HIS A 81 17.21 15.73 -5.79
N HIS A 82 17.39 17.02 -6.05
CA HIS A 82 16.52 17.81 -6.90
C HIS A 82 17.00 17.77 -8.35
N ILE A 83 16.23 17.20 -9.27
CA ILE A 83 16.59 17.10 -10.70
C ILE A 83 16.82 18.51 -11.29
N LYS A 84 15.85 19.41 -11.09
CA LYS A 84 16.02 20.84 -11.32
C LYS A 84 16.33 21.54 -9.99
N PRO A 85 17.45 22.26 -9.88
CA PRO A 85 17.90 22.88 -8.64
C PRO A 85 16.81 23.71 -7.94
N TRP A 86 16.69 23.57 -6.62
CA TRP A 86 15.73 24.34 -5.81
C TRP A 86 15.85 25.86 -6.02
N ALA A 87 17.07 26.36 -6.23
CA ALA A 87 17.33 27.76 -6.48
C ALA A 87 16.49 28.31 -7.64
N GLU A 88 16.25 27.48 -8.66
CA GLU A 88 15.51 27.80 -9.88
C GLU A 88 14.06 27.31 -9.86
N SER A 89 13.82 26.09 -9.39
CA SER A 89 12.51 25.44 -9.50
C SER A 89 11.54 25.83 -8.37
N ARG A 90 12.09 26.02 -7.16
CA ARG A 90 11.33 26.05 -5.90
C ARG A 90 10.36 24.86 -5.78
N ASP A 91 10.77 23.70 -6.28
CA ASP A 91 9.90 22.55 -6.43
C ASP A 91 10.38 21.34 -5.63
N HIS A 92 9.55 20.91 -4.67
CA HIS A 92 9.72 19.69 -3.90
C HIS A 92 8.81 18.55 -4.39
N SER A 93 8.13 18.69 -5.53
CA SER A 93 7.25 17.65 -6.07
C SER A 93 8.01 16.35 -6.33
N PRO A 94 7.36 15.17 -6.20
CA PRO A 94 7.97 13.89 -6.56
C PRO A 94 8.53 13.84 -8.00
N THR A 95 8.00 14.64 -8.91
CA THR A 95 8.50 14.74 -10.29
C THR A 95 9.86 15.42 -10.38
N ASN A 96 10.23 16.26 -9.41
CA ASN A 96 11.51 16.96 -9.38
C ASN A 96 12.51 16.35 -8.37
N LEU A 97 12.15 15.26 -7.70
CA LEU A 97 13.00 14.59 -6.71
C LEU A 97 13.44 13.22 -7.21
N ALA A 98 14.73 12.91 -7.10
CA ALA A 98 15.30 11.61 -7.45
C ALA A 98 16.08 11.02 -6.28
N VAL A 99 16.03 9.70 -6.09
CA VAL A 99 16.80 9.00 -5.06
C VAL A 99 18.14 8.55 -5.64
N LEU A 100 19.25 9.03 -5.09
CA LEU A 100 20.60 8.76 -5.60
C LEU A 100 21.55 8.30 -4.52
N CYS A 101 22.44 7.36 -4.83
CA CYS A 101 23.59 7.09 -3.98
C CYS A 101 24.64 8.20 -4.12
N SER A 102 25.59 8.26 -3.19
CA SER A 102 26.64 9.31 -3.16
C SER A 102 27.39 9.46 -4.49
N ILE A 103 27.65 8.36 -5.20
CA ILE A 103 28.36 8.36 -6.49
C ILE A 103 27.53 9.02 -7.59
N HIS A 104 26.29 8.59 -7.80
CA HIS A 104 25.42 9.17 -8.83
C HIS A 104 24.97 10.59 -8.45
N HIS A 105 24.85 10.89 -7.16
CA HIS A 105 24.65 12.26 -6.69
C HIS A 105 25.83 13.17 -7.08
N GLY A 106 27.08 12.70 -6.93
CA GLY A 106 28.26 13.41 -7.41
C GLY A 106 28.25 13.63 -8.92
N GLN A 107 27.91 12.59 -9.69
CA GLN A 107 27.80 12.66 -11.15
C GLN A 107 26.71 13.61 -11.65
N ALA A 108 25.63 13.79 -10.89
CA ALA A 108 24.57 14.75 -11.20
C ALA A 108 25.01 16.22 -11.01
N HIS A 109 26.03 16.47 -10.18
CA HIS A 109 26.63 17.80 -10.00
C HIS A 109 27.86 18.04 -10.89
N SER A 110 28.47 16.99 -11.44
CA SER A 110 29.67 17.13 -12.26
C SER A 110 29.33 17.37 -13.73
N THR A 111 30.23 18.05 -14.42
CA THR A 111 30.21 18.20 -15.88
C THR A 111 31.52 17.62 -16.40
N HIS A 112 31.51 16.35 -16.78
CA HIS A 112 32.71 15.71 -17.33
C HIS A 112 32.71 15.84 -18.85
N ALA A 113 33.84 16.27 -19.41
CA ALA A 113 34.00 16.47 -20.85
C ALA A 113 34.21 15.15 -21.64
N LEU A 114 34.61 14.07 -20.96
CA LEU A 114 34.97 12.78 -21.56
C LEU A 114 34.07 11.62 -21.13
N GLU A 115 33.36 11.76 -20.01
CA GLU A 115 32.43 10.75 -19.49
C GLU A 115 30.98 11.19 -19.73
N LEU A 116 30.08 10.23 -19.92
CA LEU A 116 28.66 10.49 -20.05
C LEU A 116 28.12 11.08 -18.74
N THR A 117 27.94 12.40 -18.72
CA THR A 117 27.35 13.12 -17.59
C THR A 117 25.92 12.64 -17.30
N LEU A 118 25.56 12.52 -16.02
CA LEU A 118 24.18 12.24 -15.62
C LEU A 118 23.36 13.54 -15.70
N THR A 119 22.91 13.88 -16.91
CA THR A 119 22.11 15.07 -17.16
C THR A 119 20.73 14.97 -16.48
N ALA A 120 20.07 16.11 -16.27
CA ALA A 120 18.72 16.15 -15.72
C ALA A 120 17.72 15.28 -16.50
N ASP A 121 17.77 15.32 -17.83
CA ASP A 121 16.89 14.51 -18.70
C ASP A 121 17.16 13.02 -18.53
N ARG A 122 18.43 12.63 -18.49
CA ARG A 122 18.82 11.22 -18.28
C ARG A 122 18.41 10.75 -16.90
N LEU A 123 18.67 11.55 -15.86
CA LEU A 123 18.25 11.24 -14.50
C LEU A 123 16.73 11.06 -14.40
N ASN A 124 15.96 11.95 -15.06
CA ASN A 124 14.52 11.83 -15.10
C ASN A 124 14.05 10.55 -15.82
N ALA A 125 14.72 10.18 -16.92
CA ALA A 125 14.42 8.92 -17.63
C ALA A 125 14.72 7.68 -16.76
N GLU A 126 15.89 7.62 -16.11
CA GLU A 126 16.25 6.51 -15.20
C GLU A 126 15.26 6.40 -14.03
N LYS A 127 14.89 7.54 -13.43
CA LYS A 127 13.88 7.62 -12.36
C LYS A 127 12.54 7.06 -12.82
N VAL A 128 12.00 7.54 -13.95
CA VAL A 128 10.69 7.12 -14.44
C VAL A 128 10.69 5.62 -14.76
N MET A 129 11.74 5.11 -15.41
CA MET A 129 11.84 3.67 -15.68
C MET A 129 11.90 2.85 -14.39
N TRP A 130 12.66 3.31 -13.38
CA TRP A 130 12.77 2.58 -12.12
C TRP A 130 11.46 2.57 -11.33
N GLU A 131 10.79 3.70 -11.20
CA GLU A 131 9.50 3.79 -10.50
C GLU A 131 8.42 2.93 -11.18
N GLN A 132 8.42 2.88 -12.51
CA GLN A 132 7.55 1.98 -13.28
C GLN A 132 7.85 0.51 -12.95
N GLU A 133 9.12 0.11 -12.93
CA GLU A 133 9.52 -1.25 -12.58
C GLU A 133 9.10 -1.60 -11.14
N VAL A 134 9.41 -0.73 -10.17
CA VAL A 134 9.05 -0.90 -8.75
C VAL A 134 7.56 -1.17 -8.58
N SER A 135 6.71 -0.44 -9.31
CA SER A 135 5.25 -0.61 -9.23
C SER A 135 4.75 -2.00 -9.66
N ARG A 136 5.55 -2.74 -10.46
CA ARG A 136 5.21 -4.08 -10.96
C ARG A 136 5.84 -5.21 -10.17
N LEU A 137 6.92 -4.94 -9.44
CA LEU A 137 7.65 -5.95 -8.68
C LEU A 137 6.78 -6.62 -7.59
N ASP A 138 5.88 -5.88 -6.96
CA ASP A 138 4.98 -6.39 -5.91
C ASP A 138 3.91 -7.34 -6.43
N PRO A 139 3.07 -6.93 -7.41
CA PRO A 139 2.18 -7.86 -8.09
C PRO A 139 2.92 -9.12 -8.55
N LEU A 140 4.08 -8.95 -9.21
CA LEU A 140 4.85 -10.06 -9.73
C LEU A 140 5.33 -11.02 -8.63
N ALA A 141 5.86 -10.52 -7.52
CA ALA A 141 6.29 -11.34 -6.39
C ALA A 141 5.12 -12.12 -5.78
N ILE A 142 3.96 -11.48 -5.62
CA ILE A 142 2.75 -12.12 -5.12
C ILE A 142 2.38 -13.30 -6.02
N PHE A 143 2.32 -13.14 -7.35
CA PHE A 143 1.95 -14.25 -8.23
C PHE A 143 3.05 -15.30 -8.41
N LYS A 144 4.33 -14.92 -8.48
CA LYS A 144 5.43 -15.90 -8.53
C LYS A 144 5.37 -16.83 -7.32
N ALA A 145 5.13 -16.29 -6.13
CA ALA A 145 4.98 -17.10 -4.93
C ALA A 145 3.80 -18.09 -5.04
N THR A 146 2.72 -17.78 -5.76
CA THR A 146 1.58 -18.70 -5.98
C THR A 146 1.87 -19.86 -6.95
N GLN A 147 2.98 -19.81 -7.69
CA GLN A 147 3.40 -20.94 -8.54
C GLN A 147 4.11 -22.03 -7.74
N LEU A 148 4.52 -21.75 -6.50
CA LEU A 148 5.08 -22.73 -5.58
C LEU A 148 3.95 -23.58 -5.00
N MET A 149 4.14 -24.91 -4.95
CA MET A 149 3.11 -25.86 -4.54
C MET A 149 2.52 -25.61 -3.13
N SER A 150 3.24 -24.89 -2.27
CA SER A 150 2.83 -24.54 -0.91
C SER A 150 1.90 -23.32 -0.81
N CYS A 151 1.70 -22.58 -1.90
CA CYS A 151 0.98 -21.32 -1.90
C CYS A 151 -0.33 -21.40 -2.68
N GLN A 152 -1.44 -21.39 -1.96
CA GLN A 152 -2.78 -21.53 -2.54
C GLN A 152 -3.62 -20.29 -2.21
N TRP A 153 -4.53 -19.92 -3.13
CA TRP A 153 -5.58 -18.96 -2.82
C TRP A 153 -6.71 -19.67 -2.08
N TRP A 154 -7.02 -19.22 -0.88
CA TRP A 154 -8.11 -19.73 -0.07
C TRP A 154 -9.44 -19.05 -0.38
N TYR A 155 -9.38 -17.84 -0.91
CA TYR A 155 -10.57 -17.01 -1.15
C TYR A 155 -10.31 -16.04 -2.29
N PHE A 156 -11.36 -15.82 -3.09
CA PHE A 156 -11.48 -14.70 -4.01
C PHE A 156 -12.78 -13.98 -3.71
N ASN A 157 -12.76 -12.65 -3.70
CA ASN A 157 -13.97 -11.84 -3.77
C ASN A 157 -14.36 -11.69 -5.23
N HIS A 158 -15.19 -12.59 -5.74
CA HIS A 158 -15.40 -12.72 -7.18
C HIS A 158 -15.92 -11.40 -7.75
N LEU A 159 -16.96 -10.83 -7.15
CA LEU A 159 -17.55 -9.57 -7.60
C LEU A 159 -16.51 -8.43 -7.68
N ARG A 160 -15.70 -8.25 -6.64
CA ARG A 160 -14.74 -7.12 -6.59
C ARG A 160 -13.56 -7.33 -7.53
N VAL A 161 -13.14 -8.58 -7.75
CA VAL A 161 -12.11 -8.90 -8.75
C VAL A 161 -12.62 -8.60 -10.16
N PHE A 162 -13.87 -8.98 -10.48
CA PHE A 162 -14.51 -8.64 -11.76
C PHE A 162 -14.62 -7.13 -12.00
N GLU A 163 -15.00 -6.36 -10.97
CA GLU A 163 -15.07 -4.89 -11.07
C GLU A 163 -13.71 -4.28 -11.45
N ILE A 164 -12.63 -4.74 -10.82
CA ILE A 164 -11.27 -4.28 -11.12
C ILE A 164 -10.86 -4.71 -12.53
N ALA A 165 -11.06 -5.98 -12.87
CA ALA A 165 -10.73 -6.52 -14.19
C ALA A 165 -11.41 -5.72 -15.31
N ARG A 166 -12.69 -5.38 -15.15
CA ARG A 166 -13.42 -4.53 -16.09
C ARG A 166 -12.85 -3.11 -16.14
N HIS A 167 -12.52 -2.53 -15.00
CA HIS A 167 -12.00 -1.16 -14.93
C HIS A 167 -10.66 -1.02 -15.67
N VAL A 168 -9.79 -2.03 -15.58
CA VAL A 168 -8.48 -2.04 -16.25
C VAL A 168 -8.53 -2.62 -17.68
N GLY A 169 -9.71 -3.00 -18.17
CA GLY A 169 -9.90 -3.46 -19.55
C GLY A 169 -9.43 -4.89 -19.81
N VAL A 170 -9.49 -5.79 -18.82
CA VAL A 170 -9.21 -7.22 -19.02
C VAL A 170 -10.25 -7.82 -19.96
N ASP A 171 -9.79 -8.46 -21.03
CA ASP A 171 -10.63 -9.33 -21.85
C ASP A 171 -10.79 -10.69 -21.14
N VAL A 172 -11.90 -10.84 -20.43
CA VAL A 172 -12.17 -12.02 -19.60
C VAL A 172 -12.28 -13.31 -20.42
N THR A 173 -12.62 -13.21 -21.72
CA THR A 173 -12.78 -14.37 -22.60
C THR A 173 -11.44 -14.97 -23.05
N GLN A 174 -10.35 -14.21 -22.91
CA GLN A 174 -8.99 -14.65 -23.24
C GLN A 174 -8.25 -15.24 -22.03
N LEU A 175 -8.86 -15.21 -20.84
CA LEU A 175 -8.24 -15.72 -19.63
C LEU A 175 -8.11 -17.24 -19.65
N GLN A 176 -7.01 -17.72 -19.08
CA GLN A 176 -6.80 -19.13 -18.83
C GLN A 176 -7.91 -19.67 -17.91
N GLY A 177 -8.54 -20.76 -18.33
CA GLY A 177 -9.63 -21.38 -17.58
C GLY A 177 -11.02 -20.96 -18.03
N PHE A 178 -11.18 -19.85 -18.77
CA PHE A 178 -12.48 -19.39 -19.29
C PHE A 178 -13.20 -20.49 -20.09
N GLN A 179 -12.54 -21.10 -21.06
CA GLN A 179 -13.13 -22.15 -21.90
C GLN A 179 -13.60 -23.38 -21.09
N ALA A 180 -12.91 -23.71 -20.00
CA ALA A 180 -13.31 -24.78 -19.10
C ALA A 180 -14.49 -24.34 -18.22
N ALA A 181 -14.44 -23.12 -17.68
CA ALA A 181 -15.50 -22.53 -16.87
C ALA A 181 -16.82 -22.45 -17.67
N LEU A 182 -16.77 -21.99 -18.92
CA LEU A 182 -17.91 -21.95 -19.84
C LEU A 182 -18.49 -23.36 -20.07
N ARG A 183 -17.62 -24.33 -20.39
CA ARG A 183 -18.02 -25.73 -20.63
C ARG A 183 -18.74 -26.36 -19.43
N TYR A 184 -18.34 -26.02 -18.21
CA TYR A 184 -18.93 -26.54 -16.98
C TYR A 184 -20.05 -25.66 -16.42
N GLY A 185 -20.53 -24.66 -17.18
CA GLY A 185 -21.60 -23.75 -16.75
C GLY A 185 -21.24 -22.94 -15.49
N VAL A 186 -19.96 -22.67 -15.29
CA VAL A 186 -19.44 -21.80 -14.22
C VAL A 186 -19.60 -20.34 -14.60
N CYS A 187 -19.38 -20.02 -15.87
CA CYS A 187 -19.60 -18.68 -16.43
C CYS A 187 -20.41 -18.75 -17.73
N ASP A 188 -20.97 -17.61 -18.12
CA ASP A 188 -21.64 -17.42 -19.40
C ASP A 188 -20.65 -17.06 -20.53
N GLU A 189 -21.19 -16.83 -21.73
CA GLU A 189 -20.43 -16.49 -22.94
C GLU A 189 -19.69 -15.14 -22.83
N ASP A 190 -20.19 -14.23 -21.98
CA ASP A 190 -19.56 -12.95 -21.68
C ASP A 190 -18.50 -13.06 -20.55
N GLY A 191 -18.34 -14.25 -19.96
CA GLY A 191 -17.38 -14.54 -18.90
C GLY A 191 -17.85 -14.21 -17.49
N TYR A 192 -19.10 -13.80 -17.29
CA TYR A 192 -19.65 -13.56 -15.97
C TYR A 192 -20.03 -14.86 -15.28
N LEU A 193 -19.83 -14.93 -13.96
CA LEU A 193 -20.18 -16.13 -13.20
C LEU A 193 -21.69 -16.34 -13.18
N CYS A 194 -22.12 -17.56 -13.48
CA CYS A 194 -23.53 -17.93 -13.38
C CYS A 194 -23.95 -17.97 -11.91
N ALA A 195 -25.16 -17.45 -11.62
CA ALA A 195 -25.72 -17.50 -10.27
C ALA A 195 -25.86 -18.94 -9.76
N ARG A 196 -25.49 -19.16 -8.50
CA ARG A 196 -25.57 -20.45 -7.81
C ARG A 196 -26.05 -20.25 -6.38
N GLU A 197 -26.94 -21.11 -5.92
CA GLU A 197 -27.31 -21.14 -4.51
C GLU A 197 -26.21 -21.82 -3.68
N GLY A 198 -25.89 -21.23 -2.52
CA GLY A 198 -24.91 -21.77 -1.60
C GLY A 198 -23.47 -21.57 -2.08
N LEU A 199 -22.76 -22.67 -2.30
CA LEU A 199 -21.30 -22.68 -2.41
C LEU A 199 -20.84 -22.56 -3.86
N LEU A 200 -19.85 -21.70 -4.13
CA LEU A 200 -19.33 -21.51 -5.48
C LEU A 200 -18.46 -22.69 -5.94
N TYR A 201 -17.57 -23.16 -5.06
CA TYR A 201 -16.59 -24.21 -5.35
C TYR A 201 -17.12 -25.60 -5.00
N VAL A 202 -18.08 -26.10 -5.79
CA VAL A 202 -18.65 -27.45 -5.67
C VAL A 202 -18.39 -28.31 -6.90
N GLY A 203 -17.99 -29.56 -6.65
CA GLY A 203 -17.70 -30.55 -7.69
C GLY A 203 -16.30 -30.39 -8.28
N GLN A 204 -15.61 -31.51 -8.52
CA GLN A 204 -14.18 -31.48 -8.85
C GLN A 204 -13.86 -30.66 -10.12
N ALA A 205 -14.54 -30.94 -11.24
CA ALA A 205 -14.25 -30.27 -12.51
C ALA A 205 -14.71 -28.79 -12.54
N PRO A 206 -15.94 -28.43 -12.10
CA PRO A 206 -16.35 -27.04 -11.98
C PRO A 206 -15.46 -26.22 -11.04
N SER A 207 -15.18 -26.70 -9.82
CA SER A 207 -14.31 -26.00 -8.86
C SER A 207 -12.92 -25.75 -9.41
N HIS A 208 -12.31 -26.75 -10.06
CA HIS A 208 -10.97 -26.60 -10.64
C HIS A 208 -10.96 -25.59 -11.79
N SER A 209 -12.01 -25.58 -12.62
CA SER A 209 -12.14 -24.61 -13.71
C SER A 209 -12.34 -23.19 -13.19
N LEU A 210 -13.20 -23.01 -12.17
CA LEU A 210 -13.43 -21.73 -11.52
C LEU A 210 -12.16 -21.21 -10.85
N TYR A 211 -11.46 -22.06 -10.11
CA TYR A 211 -10.23 -21.68 -9.41
C TYR A 211 -9.17 -21.18 -10.38
N ARG A 212 -8.96 -21.90 -11.50
CA ARG A 212 -8.02 -21.48 -12.55
C ARG A 212 -8.45 -20.16 -13.19
N TYR A 213 -9.72 -20.04 -13.54
CA TYR A 213 -10.28 -18.83 -14.14
C TYR A 213 -10.12 -17.61 -13.22
N MET A 214 -10.44 -17.74 -11.94
CA MET A 214 -10.34 -16.66 -10.96
C MET A 214 -8.90 -16.33 -10.58
N SER A 215 -8.02 -17.33 -10.53
CA SER A 215 -6.59 -17.08 -10.33
C SER A 215 -6.02 -16.24 -11.47
N ASP A 216 -6.39 -16.56 -12.71
CA ASP A 216 -5.93 -15.80 -13.87
C ASP A 216 -6.59 -14.42 -13.98
N MET A 217 -7.88 -14.34 -13.66
CA MET A 217 -8.59 -13.06 -13.59
C MET A 217 -7.97 -12.13 -12.55
N LEU A 218 -7.66 -12.63 -11.35
CA LEU A 218 -7.00 -11.84 -10.32
C LEU A 218 -5.64 -11.36 -10.80
N ARG A 219 -4.86 -12.24 -11.45
CA ARG A 219 -3.56 -11.90 -12.04
C ARG A 219 -3.70 -10.78 -13.06
N ALA A 220 -4.59 -10.91 -14.04
CA ALA A 220 -4.81 -9.91 -15.07
C ALA A 220 -5.34 -8.59 -14.48
N ALA A 221 -6.24 -8.66 -13.49
CA ALA A 221 -6.82 -7.50 -12.84
C ALA A 221 -5.77 -6.64 -12.13
N VAL A 222 -4.77 -7.25 -11.50
CA VAL A 222 -3.75 -6.51 -10.74
C VAL A 222 -2.42 -6.31 -11.48
N ASP A 223 -2.17 -6.96 -12.62
CA ASP A 223 -0.95 -6.72 -13.44
C ASP A 223 -0.87 -5.26 -13.93
N HIS A 224 -2.02 -4.60 -14.05
CA HIS A 224 -2.15 -3.19 -14.41
C HIS A 224 -2.36 -2.27 -13.20
N CYS A 225 -2.34 -2.80 -11.97
CA CYS A 225 -2.50 -2.03 -10.74
C CYS A 225 -1.20 -2.00 -9.94
N CYS A 226 -0.94 -0.86 -9.30
CA CYS A 226 0.08 -0.80 -8.26
C CYS A 226 -0.48 -1.46 -6.99
N VAL A 227 0.09 -2.61 -6.62
CA VAL A 227 -0.17 -3.26 -5.33
C VAL A 227 1.02 -2.97 -4.44
N ARG A 228 0.79 -2.38 -3.26
CA ARG A 228 1.85 -2.15 -2.27
C ARG A 228 1.87 -3.26 -1.24
N ASN A 229 2.95 -4.01 -1.14
CA ASN A 229 3.13 -4.92 -0.01
C ASN A 229 3.56 -4.10 1.21
N ILE A 230 2.71 -4.08 2.24
CA ILE A 230 2.94 -3.35 3.49
C ILE A 230 3.11 -4.30 4.68
N SER A 231 3.45 -5.58 4.44
CA SER A 231 3.55 -6.60 5.49
C SER A 231 4.56 -6.23 6.58
N ASP A 232 5.63 -5.53 6.18
CA ASP A 232 6.73 -5.09 7.04
C ASP A 232 6.60 -3.60 7.43
N ASP A 233 5.72 -2.86 6.73
CA ASP A 233 5.39 -1.45 6.97
C ASP A 233 4.17 -1.26 7.90
N LEU A 234 3.74 -2.32 8.60
CA LEU A 234 2.67 -2.21 9.60
C LEU A 234 3.13 -1.53 10.89
N ASP A 235 4.44 -1.32 11.01
CA ASP A 235 5.02 -0.48 12.02
C ASP A 235 5.16 0.94 11.47
N ARG A 236 5.00 1.94 12.34
CA ARG A 236 5.39 3.36 12.12
C ARG A 236 4.29 4.26 11.58
N GLY A 237 4.22 5.46 12.15
CA GLY A 237 3.25 6.54 11.83
C GLY A 237 3.38 7.16 10.43
N THR A 238 3.83 6.40 9.44
CA THR A 238 3.99 6.79 8.04
C THR A 238 3.06 6.03 7.10
N LEU A 239 2.35 4.99 7.58
CA LEU A 239 1.45 4.21 6.72
C LEU A 239 0.30 5.06 6.15
N ASP A 240 -0.18 6.06 6.91
CA ASP A 240 -1.17 7.06 6.46
C ASP A 240 -0.59 8.11 5.48
N ILE A 241 0.72 8.11 5.29
CA ILE A 241 1.41 8.86 4.22
C ILE A 241 1.51 8.01 2.96
N LEU A 242 1.77 6.72 3.11
CA LEU A 242 2.07 5.79 2.01
C LEU A 242 0.83 5.23 1.32
N VAL A 243 -0.27 5.11 2.07
CA VAL A 243 -1.50 4.46 1.62
C VAL A 243 -2.66 5.45 1.72
N ILE A 244 -3.51 5.46 0.70
CA ILE A 244 -4.74 6.25 0.65
C ILE A 244 -5.96 5.35 0.32
N PRO A 245 -7.18 5.80 0.62
CA PRO A 245 -8.39 5.11 0.16
C PRO A 245 -8.37 4.90 -1.36
N GLY A 246 -8.70 3.68 -1.79
CA GLY A 246 -8.65 3.21 -3.17
C GLY A 246 -7.43 2.36 -3.49
N ASP A 247 -6.34 2.49 -2.73
CA ASP A 247 -5.11 1.74 -3.00
C ASP A 247 -5.28 0.23 -2.79
N LEU A 248 -4.57 -0.54 -3.60
CA LEU A 248 -4.40 -1.97 -3.40
C LEU A 248 -3.17 -2.23 -2.54
N VAL A 249 -3.34 -2.99 -1.47
CA VAL A 249 -2.26 -3.37 -0.57
C VAL A 249 -2.25 -4.87 -0.35
N PHE A 250 -1.06 -5.45 -0.19
CA PHE A 250 -0.88 -6.81 0.25
C PHE A 250 -0.33 -6.80 1.67
N VAL A 251 -0.94 -7.58 2.54
CA VAL A 251 -0.57 -7.66 3.95
C VAL A 251 -0.50 -9.12 4.37
N GLN A 252 0.66 -9.52 4.87
CA GLN A 252 0.87 -10.85 5.44
C GLN A 252 1.03 -10.80 6.96
N GLY A 253 0.48 -11.81 7.62
CA GLY A 253 0.70 -12.06 9.05
C GLY A 253 -0.47 -12.77 9.70
N SER A 254 -0.51 -12.75 11.03
CA SER A 254 -1.60 -13.34 11.81
C SER A 254 -2.89 -12.51 11.69
N TYR A 255 -3.98 -13.20 11.33
CA TYR A 255 -5.34 -12.69 11.26
C TYR A 255 -6.25 -13.50 12.19
N HIS A 256 -7.17 -12.80 12.85
CA HIS A 256 -8.27 -13.37 13.61
C HIS A 256 -9.55 -13.29 12.77
N PHE A 257 -10.22 -14.42 12.61
CA PHE A 257 -11.48 -14.54 11.89
C PHE A 257 -12.62 -14.82 12.86
N THR A 258 -13.64 -13.95 12.84
CA THR A 258 -14.81 -14.06 13.71
C THR A 258 -16.08 -14.12 12.87
N ASN A 259 -16.95 -15.08 13.16
CA ASN A 259 -18.24 -15.19 12.49
C ASN A 259 -19.09 -13.94 12.76
N MET A 260 -19.75 -13.44 11.72
CA MET A 260 -20.76 -12.39 11.85
C MET A 260 -22.14 -13.03 12.12
N PRO A 261 -23.06 -12.30 12.77
CA PRO A 261 -24.43 -12.80 12.95
C PRO A 261 -25.09 -13.10 11.59
N PRO A 262 -25.89 -14.17 11.49
CA PRO A 262 -26.60 -14.49 10.26
C PRO A 262 -27.61 -13.39 9.93
N ASP A 263 -27.71 -13.04 8.65
CA ASP A 263 -28.64 -12.02 8.14
C ASP A 263 -29.83 -12.62 7.37
N GLY A 264 -29.92 -13.95 7.31
CA GLY A 264 -30.98 -14.67 6.60
C GLY A 264 -30.75 -14.83 5.08
N SER A 265 -29.66 -14.29 4.52
CA SER A 265 -29.34 -14.42 3.09
C SER A 265 -28.75 -15.78 2.69
N GLY A 266 -28.31 -16.57 3.68
CA GLY A 266 -27.52 -17.79 3.46
C GLY A 266 -26.01 -17.53 3.28
N ALA A 267 -25.58 -16.26 3.26
CA ALA A 267 -24.17 -15.89 3.28
C ALA A 267 -23.51 -16.29 4.61
N ASP A 268 -22.26 -16.75 4.53
CA ASP A 268 -21.46 -17.15 5.67
C ASP A 268 -20.44 -16.06 5.99
N MET A 269 -20.95 -14.96 6.56
CA MET A 269 -20.19 -13.72 6.72
C MET A 269 -19.16 -13.82 7.85
N VAL A 270 -17.92 -13.44 7.55
CA VAL A 270 -16.78 -13.49 8.47
C VAL A 270 -16.05 -12.16 8.50
N ARG A 271 -15.66 -11.70 9.68
CA ARG A 271 -14.78 -10.55 9.87
C ARG A 271 -13.34 -11.02 10.03
N GLY A 272 -12.45 -10.51 9.19
CA GLY A 272 -11.01 -10.63 9.38
C GLY A 272 -10.46 -9.41 10.12
N ARG A 273 -9.62 -9.63 11.13
CA ARG A 273 -8.92 -8.59 11.89
C ARG A 273 -7.44 -8.94 12.06
N ARG A 274 -6.55 -7.98 11.77
CA ARG A 274 -5.14 -8.04 12.12
C ARG A 274 -4.76 -6.79 12.88
N ARG A 275 -4.14 -6.94 14.04
CA ARG A 275 -3.63 -5.83 14.85
C ARG A 275 -2.16 -6.09 15.17
N VAL A 276 -1.32 -5.10 14.91
CA VAL A 276 0.11 -5.12 15.20
C VAL A 276 0.60 -3.67 15.23
N ASN A 277 1.52 -3.31 16.14
CA ASN A 277 2.22 -2.02 16.10
C ASN A 277 1.31 -0.76 15.98
N LYS A 278 0.21 -0.73 16.74
CA LYS A 278 -0.82 0.33 16.68
C LYS A 278 -1.45 0.52 15.29
N VAL A 279 -1.41 -0.49 14.43
CA VAL A 279 -2.18 -0.57 13.18
C VAL A 279 -3.18 -1.70 13.30
N GLU A 280 -4.43 -1.42 12.95
CA GLU A 280 -5.50 -2.42 12.89
C GLU A 280 -6.13 -2.45 11.49
N ILE A 281 -6.07 -3.60 10.84
CA ILE A 281 -6.69 -3.86 9.54
C ILE A 281 -7.94 -4.70 9.76
N THR A 282 -9.06 -4.25 9.19
CA THR A 282 -10.35 -4.95 9.27
C THR A 282 -11.03 -5.05 7.91
N PHE A 283 -11.67 -6.19 7.66
CA PHE A 283 -12.52 -6.42 6.49
C PHE A 283 -13.58 -7.48 6.80
N VAL A 284 -14.61 -7.56 5.96
CA VAL A 284 -15.66 -8.58 6.03
C VAL A 284 -15.77 -9.26 4.68
N PHE A 285 -16.01 -10.57 4.67
CA PHE A 285 -16.16 -11.39 3.45
C PHE A 285 -17.15 -12.53 3.65
N ASP A 286 -17.68 -13.08 2.55
CA ASP A 286 -18.52 -14.27 2.55
C ASP A 286 -17.66 -15.52 2.37
N ARG A 287 -17.60 -16.37 3.39
CA ARG A 287 -16.80 -17.59 3.36
C ARG A 287 -17.34 -18.64 2.39
N ASN A 288 -18.57 -18.51 1.90
CA ASN A 288 -19.10 -19.37 0.82
C ASN A 288 -18.33 -19.24 -0.50
N GLU A 289 -17.59 -18.13 -0.70
CA GLU A 289 -16.68 -17.93 -1.83
C GLU A 289 -15.29 -18.59 -1.63
N GLY A 290 -15.07 -19.29 -0.51
CA GLY A 290 -13.84 -20.03 -0.25
C GLY A 290 -13.59 -21.13 -1.29
N THR A 291 -12.32 -21.29 -1.69
CA THR A 291 -11.92 -22.08 -2.88
C THR A 291 -11.98 -23.59 -2.68
N SER A 292 -12.20 -24.06 -1.45
CA SER A 292 -12.27 -25.48 -1.11
C SER A 292 -13.00 -25.72 0.22
N GLY A 293 -13.22 -27.00 0.56
CA GLY A 293 -13.72 -27.38 1.88
C GLY A 293 -12.78 -26.90 3.01
N SER A 294 -11.49 -27.23 2.90
CA SER A 294 -10.47 -26.84 3.88
C SER A 294 -10.30 -25.33 3.97
N ALA A 295 -10.39 -24.58 2.87
CA ALA A 295 -10.38 -23.12 2.93
C ALA A 295 -11.43 -22.59 3.91
N ARG A 296 -12.65 -23.15 3.87
CA ARG A 296 -13.79 -22.66 4.66
C ARG A 296 -13.81 -23.19 6.08
N THR A 297 -13.45 -24.45 6.28
CA THR A 297 -13.58 -25.10 7.59
C THR A 297 -12.32 -25.00 8.44
N GLU A 298 -11.18 -24.69 7.83
CA GLU A 298 -9.89 -24.55 8.51
C GLU A 298 -9.36 -23.12 8.32
N TRP A 299 -8.90 -22.78 7.12
CA TRP A 299 -8.02 -21.62 6.92
C TRP A 299 -8.69 -20.24 7.05
N LEU A 300 -10.00 -20.14 6.86
CA LEU A 300 -10.78 -18.90 6.94
C LEU A 300 -11.61 -18.80 8.23
N LEU A 301 -11.10 -19.44 9.30
CA LEU A 301 -11.66 -19.50 10.64
C LEU A 301 -10.56 -19.31 11.68
N GLY A 302 -10.92 -18.97 12.92
CA GLY A 302 -9.94 -18.93 14.01
C GLY A 302 -8.79 -17.95 13.76
N VAL A 303 -7.56 -18.36 14.07
CA VAL A 303 -6.37 -17.53 13.97
C VAL A 303 -5.34 -18.18 13.06
N HIS A 304 -4.96 -17.51 11.97
CA HIS A 304 -3.98 -18.04 11.02
C HIS A 304 -3.05 -16.97 10.47
N THR A 305 -1.82 -17.39 10.16
CA THR A 305 -0.86 -16.57 9.42
C THR A 305 -1.09 -16.73 7.92
N LEU A 306 -1.55 -15.66 7.27
CA LEU A 306 -2.01 -15.65 5.87
C LEU A 306 -1.58 -14.36 5.16
N GLY A 307 -1.65 -14.37 3.83
CA GLY A 307 -1.52 -13.18 3.00
C GLY A 307 -2.87 -12.70 2.49
N CYS A 308 -3.19 -11.43 2.68
CA CYS A 308 -4.43 -10.81 2.21
C CYS A 308 -4.12 -9.72 1.18
N LEU A 309 -4.75 -9.81 0.00
CA LEU A 309 -4.82 -8.70 -0.95
C LEU A 309 -6.08 -7.88 -0.66
N LEU A 310 -5.89 -6.60 -0.39
CA LEU A 310 -6.90 -5.70 0.13
C LEU A 310 -7.01 -4.46 -0.74
N ARG A 311 -8.22 -3.94 -0.90
CA ARG A 311 -8.46 -2.55 -1.31
C ARG A 311 -8.77 -1.72 -0.09
N VAL A 312 -8.00 -0.66 0.15
CA VAL A 312 -8.23 0.24 1.29
C VAL A 312 -9.47 1.09 1.03
N ASN A 313 -10.43 1.08 1.94
CA ASN A 313 -11.65 1.89 1.83
C ASN A 313 -11.59 3.14 2.71
N LYS A 314 -10.99 3.02 3.90
CA LYS A 314 -10.85 4.12 4.86
C LYS A 314 -9.62 3.96 5.74
N LEU A 315 -9.09 5.11 6.16
CA LEU A 315 -8.00 5.24 7.13
C LEU A 315 -8.46 6.21 8.22
N GLN A 316 -8.33 5.82 9.48
CA GLN A 316 -8.70 6.66 10.62
C GLN A 316 -7.73 6.43 11.77
N ARG A 317 -7.15 7.50 12.30
CA ARG A 317 -6.35 7.45 13.52
C ARG A 317 -7.22 7.86 14.71
N ASP A 318 -7.20 7.10 15.78
CA ASP A 318 -7.89 7.45 17.01
C ASP A 318 -7.05 8.40 17.89
N VAL A 319 -7.61 8.76 19.05
CA VAL A 319 -6.94 9.61 20.04
C VAL A 319 -5.74 8.93 20.71
N SER A 320 -5.70 7.60 20.71
CA SER A 320 -4.61 6.80 21.28
C SER A 320 -3.44 6.59 20.30
N GLY A 321 -3.62 7.04 19.04
CA GLY A 321 -2.64 6.95 17.98
C GLY A 321 -2.74 5.67 17.15
N VAL A 322 -3.73 4.81 17.39
CA VAL A 322 -3.98 3.60 16.60
C VAL A 322 -4.55 3.96 15.23
N LEU A 323 -3.94 3.45 14.17
CA LEU A 323 -4.40 3.61 12.79
C LEU A 323 -5.31 2.44 12.40
N TYR A 324 -6.59 2.73 12.19
CA TYR A 324 -7.59 1.80 11.70
C TYR A 324 -7.68 1.86 10.16
N VAL A 325 -7.43 0.72 9.53
CA VAL A 325 -7.52 0.50 8.09
C VAL A 325 -8.77 -0.36 7.83
N GLY A 326 -9.84 0.27 7.36
CA GLY A 326 -11.02 -0.46 6.89
C GLY A 326 -10.85 -0.80 5.42
N ALA A 327 -10.93 -2.08 5.07
CA ALA A 327 -10.62 -2.58 3.75
C ALA A 327 -11.69 -3.52 3.19
N THR A 328 -11.63 -3.74 1.88
CA THR A 328 -12.31 -4.84 1.19
C THR A 328 -11.26 -5.86 0.83
N VAL A 329 -11.43 -7.10 1.27
CA VAL A 329 -10.54 -8.19 0.84
C VAL A 329 -10.91 -8.63 -0.58
N LEU A 330 -9.90 -8.70 -1.44
CA LEU A 330 -10.00 -9.17 -2.81
C LEU A 330 -9.62 -10.64 -2.92
N ALA A 331 -8.59 -11.06 -2.19
CA ALA A 331 -8.16 -12.45 -2.14
C ALA A 331 -7.38 -12.75 -0.86
N ILE A 332 -7.44 -14.01 -0.40
CA ILE A 332 -6.70 -14.51 0.78
C ILE A 332 -5.92 -15.74 0.33
N ARG A 333 -4.67 -15.86 0.77
CA ARG A 333 -3.77 -16.97 0.42
C ARG A 333 -2.94 -17.45 1.61
N SER A 334 -2.30 -18.60 1.44
CA SER A 334 -1.21 -19.05 2.31
C SER A 334 -0.13 -17.98 2.43
N ALA A 335 0.43 -17.85 3.64
CA ALA A 335 1.61 -17.02 3.86
C ALA A 335 2.84 -17.60 3.15
N HIS A 336 3.76 -16.72 2.75
CA HIS A 336 5.02 -17.06 2.12
C HIS A 336 6.15 -16.18 2.66
N GLU A 337 7.27 -16.78 3.06
CA GLU A 337 8.35 -16.09 3.77
C GLU A 337 8.93 -14.91 2.98
N GLU A 338 9.19 -15.08 1.68
CA GLU A 338 9.74 -14.02 0.81
C GLU A 338 8.82 -12.79 0.65
N LEU A 339 7.53 -12.92 1.01
CA LEU A 339 6.59 -11.79 0.97
C LEU A 339 6.54 -11.02 2.31
N LYS A 340 7.21 -11.53 3.35
CA LYS A 340 7.27 -11.00 4.72
C LYS A 340 8.64 -10.42 5.09
N THR A 341 9.63 -10.50 4.22
CA THR A 341 10.97 -9.99 4.52
C THR A 341 11.52 -9.32 3.30
N ARG A 342 11.65 -8.00 3.36
CA ARG A 342 12.18 -7.22 2.25
C ARG A 342 13.51 -6.59 2.59
N MET A 343 14.59 -7.21 2.12
CA MET A 343 15.97 -6.77 2.36
C MET A 343 16.24 -5.29 1.99
N TYR A 344 15.48 -4.70 1.07
CA TYR A 344 15.66 -3.30 0.68
C TYR A 344 15.12 -2.29 1.72
N GLU A 345 14.28 -2.73 2.66
CA GLU A 345 13.78 -1.88 3.74
C GLU A 345 14.84 -1.61 4.82
N ILE A 346 15.97 -2.33 4.80
CA ILE A 346 17.14 -2.02 5.63
C ILE A 346 17.51 -0.53 5.50
N GLY A 347 17.39 0.05 4.30
CA GLY A 347 17.61 1.47 4.07
C GLY A 347 16.63 2.39 4.82
N LEU A 348 15.39 1.97 5.05
CA LEU A 348 14.41 2.67 5.87
C LEU A 348 14.83 2.69 7.35
N TYR A 349 15.19 1.54 7.91
CA TYR A 349 15.67 1.43 9.30
C TYR A 349 16.97 2.22 9.51
N GLN A 350 17.89 2.17 8.56
CA GLN A 350 19.15 2.92 8.60
C GLN A 350 18.97 4.44 8.38
N SER A 351 17.85 4.88 7.81
CA SER A 351 17.64 6.31 7.52
C SER A 351 17.36 7.16 8.76
N GLY A 352 17.03 6.54 9.91
CA GLY A 352 16.64 7.25 11.13
C GLY A 352 15.32 8.04 11.02
N LEU A 353 14.57 7.89 9.91
CA LEU A 353 13.23 8.45 9.74
C LEU A 353 12.19 7.78 10.64
N ILE A 354 12.55 6.65 11.23
CA ILE A 354 11.80 5.96 12.26
C ILE A 354 12.61 5.95 13.53
N GLY A 355 11.95 6.30 14.64
CA GLY A 355 12.54 6.20 15.98
C GLY A 355 12.95 4.76 16.27
N HIS A 356 14.20 4.57 16.72
CA HIS A 356 14.59 3.38 17.45
C HIS A 356 13.81 3.39 18.77
N GLU A 357 12.76 2.59 18.86
CA GLU A 357 12.33 2.08 20.16
C GLU A 357 12.89 0.66 20.23
N ASP A 358 13.67 0.41 21.28
CA ASP A 358 14.31 -0.86 21.54
C ASP A 358 13.24 -1.97 21.50
N GLU A 359 13.54 -3.06 20.80
CA GLU A 359 12.71 -4.27 20.76
C GLU A 359 12.61 -4.85 22.18
N GLU A 360 11.66 -4.38 22.99
CA GLU A 360 11.14 -5.17 24.09
C GLU A 360 10.29 -6.27 23.46
N LEU A 361 10.90 -7.45 23.35
CA LEU A 361 10.25 -8.73 23.09
C LEU A 361 8.97 -8.81 23.94
N GLU A 362 7.81 -8.79 23.29
CA GLU A 362 6.53 -9.00 23.95
C GLU A 362 6.50 -10.42 24.53
N ASP A 363 6.71 -10.53 25.85
CA ASP A 363 6.34 -11.71 26.62
C ASP A 363 4.81 -11.86 26.56
N PHE A 364 4.40 -13.00 26.02
CA PHE A 364 3.02 -13.46 25.96
C PHE A 364 2.54 -13.81 27.38
N ASP A 365 1.62 -13.02 27.93
CA ASP A 365 0.96 -13.30 29.21
C ASP A 365 -0.45 -13.89 28.96
N PRO A 366 -0.69 -15.18 29.24
CA PRO A 366 -1.94 -15.88 28.93
C PRO A 366 -2.92 -15.95 30.12
N GLU A 367 -3.00 -14.93 30.96
CA GLU A 367 -3.96 -14.89 32.06
C GLU A 367 -4.94 -13.71 31.89
N ASP A 368 -6.03 -13.94 31.14
CA ASP A 368 -7.24 -13.11 31.26
C ASP A 368 -8.48 -13.83 30.69
N ASP A 369 -8.64 -15.12 31.01
CA ASP A 369 -9.87 -15.88 30.76
C ASP A 369 -10.18 -16.80 31.96
N GLU A 370 -10.40 -16.21 33.14
CA GLU A 370 -11.15 -16.85 34.21
C GLU A 370 -12.15 -15.85 34.81
N GLU A 371 -13.39 -15.86 34.31
CA GLU A 371 -14.59 -15.59 35.13
C GLU A 371 -15.88 -15.82 34.30
N SER A 372 -16.41 -17.05 34.32
CA SER A 372 -17.87 -17.28 34.38
C SER A 372 -18.19 -18.75 34.66
N GLU A 373 -17.98 -19.20 35.89
CA GLU A 373 -18.78 -20.30 36.44
C GLU A 373 -19.66 -19.70 37.53
N ASP A 374 -20.96 -19.52 37.23
CA ASP A 374 -21.95 -19.62 38.28
C ASP A 374 -23.30 -20.12 37.75
N ALA A 375 -23.65 -21.29 38.32
CA ALA A 375 -24.98 -21.71 38.74
C ALA A 375 -26.12 -21.82 37.71
N LEU A 376 -26.45 -23.07 37.36
CA LEU A 376 -27.86 -23.48 37.31
C LEU A 376 -28.04 -24.82 38.03
N HIS A 377 -28.64 -24.72 39.22
CA HIS A 377 -29.40 -25.78 39.84
C HIS A 377 -30.76 -25.91 39.13
N PHE A 378 -31.10 -27.17 38.81
CA PHE A 378 -32.35 -27.72 38.27
C PHE A 378 -32.56 -27.72 36.76
#